data_AF-A0A4Z0XVI1-F1
#
_entry.id   AF-A0A4Z0XVI1-F1
#
_cell.length_a   1.000
_cell.length_b   1.000
_cell.length_c   1.000
_cell.angle_alpha   90.00
_cell.angle_beta   90.00
_cell.angle_gamma   90.00
#
_symmetry.space_group_name_H-M   'P 1'
#
loop_
_entity.id
_entity.type
_entity.pdbx_description
1 polymer ?
#
loop_
_entity_poly.entity_id
_entity_poly.type
_entity_poly.pdbx_seq_one_letter_code
_entity_poly.pdbx_strand_id
1 'polypeptide(L)'
;MPRLRTPPSVRSDREIVGRIKYGMAINGYNNNEMALTARVSRSTWFDRLNHPEGFTLAELRRVSQKLRMPLEVILGVAPLEGVS
;
A
#
# COMPACT_ATOMS: atom_id res chain seq x y z
N MET A 1 23.24 19.55 -10.53
CA MET A 1 22.23 19.57 -9.46
C MET A 1 22.58 18.52 -8.42
N PRO A 2 22.69 18.85 -7.13
CA PRO A 2 22.85 17.85 -6.09
C PRO A 2 21.57 17.01 -6.03
N ARG A 3 21.68 15.69 -6.14
CA ARG A 3 20.55 14.79 -5.89
C ARG A 3 20.30 14.83 -4.38
N LEU A 4 19.26 15.56 -3.95
CA LEU A 4 18.83 15.56 -2.56
C LEU A 4 18.58 14.11 -2.14
N ARG A 5 19.31 13.63 -1.12
CA ARG A 5 19.07 12.30 -0.55
C ARG A 5 17.64 12.29 -0.03
N THR A 6 16.81 11.41 -0.59
CA THR A 6 15.44 11.22 -0.12
C THR A 6 15.47 10.69 1.32
N PRO A 7 14.71 11.29 2.25
CA PRO A 7 14.63 10.78 3.61
C PRO A 7 14.19 9.30 3.63
N PRO A 8 14.69 8.48 4.58
CA PRO A 8 14.32 7.07 4.68
C PRO A 8 12.81 6.82 4.80
N SER A 9 12.07 7.67 5.51
CA SER A 9 10.61 7.58 5.64
C SER A 9 9.91 7.68 4.30
N VAL A 10 10.24 8.69 3.50
CA VAL A 10 9.67 8.90 2.15
C VAL A 10 9.96 7.72 1.21
N ARG A 11 11.09 7.02 1.40
CA ARG A 11 11.38 5.79 0.65
C ARG A 11 10.45 4.64 1.06
N SER A 12 10.21 4.46 2.37
CA SER A 12 9.31 3.45 2.91
C SER A 12 7.85 3.71 2.49
N ASP A 13 7.40 4.95 2.53
CA ASP A 13 6.04 5.36 2.13
C ASP A 13 5.75 5.03 0.65
N ARG A 14 6.70 5.38 -0.23
CA ARG A 14 6.61 5.05 -1.66
C ARG A 14 6.61 3.55 -1.90
N GLU A 15 7.36 2.80 -1.09
CA GLU A 15 7.41 1.35 -1.18
C GLU A 15 6.07 0.72 -0.78
N ILE A 16 5.46 1.15 0.32
CA ILE A 16 4.12 0.68 0.74
C ILE A 16 3.10 0.89 -0.38
N VAL A 17 3.03 2.12 -0.92
CA VAL A 17 2.10 2.46 -2.01
C VAL A 17 2.41 1.64 -3.27
N GLY A 18 3.69 1.47 -3.60
CA GLY A 18 4.14 0.67 -4.74
C GLY A 18 3.68 -0.78 -4.64
N ARG A 19 3.83 -1.39 -3.46
CA ARG A 19 3.44 -2.79 -3.21
C ARG A 19 1.92 -2.98 -3.19
N ILE A 20 1.15 -2.03 -2.65
CA ILE A 20 -0.32 -2.02 -2.75
C ILE A 20 -0.75 -1.97 -4.22
N LYS A 21 -0.20 -1.03 -5.00
CA LYS A 21 -0.52 -0.89 -6.44
C LYS A 21 -0.12 -2.12 -7.25
N TYR A 22 1.01 -2.73 -6.93
CA TYR A 22 1.45 -4.00 -7.52
C TYR A 22 0.44 -5.12 -7.25
N GLY A 23 0.05 -5.32 -5.99
CA GLY A 23 -0.96 -6.32 -5.64
C GLY A 23 -2.31 -6.05 -6.31
N MET A 24 -2.73 -4.78 -6.40
CA MET A 24 -3.94 -4.40 -7.14
C MET A 24 -3.85 -4.79 -8.62
N ALA A 25 -2.72 -4.52 -9.28
CA ALA A 25 -2.52 -4.83 -10.69
C ALA A 25 -2.57 -6.34 -10.97
N ILE A 26 -1.94 -7.16 -10.12
CA ILE A 26 -1.95 -8.63 -10.28
C ILE A 26 -3.35 -9.20 -10.08
N ASN A 27 -4.09 -8.70 -9.08
CA ASN A 27 -5.41 -9.21 -8.75
C ASN A 27 -6.54 -8.56 -9.57
N GLY A 28 -6.22 -7.59 -10.44
CA GLY A 28 -7.20 -6.88 -11.26
C GLY A 28 -8.13 -5.94 -10.48
N TYR A 29 -7.70 -5.44 -9.31
CA TYR A 29 -8.52 -4.56 -8.48
C TYR A 29 -8.33 -3.09 -8.82
N ASN A 30 -9.43 -2.34 -8.82
CA ASN A 30 -9.42 -0.89 -8.98
C ASN A 30 -9.50 -0.15 -7.63
N ASN A 31 -9.26 1.17 -7.66
CA ASN A 31 -9.26 2.00 -6.45
C ASN A 31 -10.60 2.02 -5.70
N ASN A 32 -11.74 1.90 -6.39
CA ASN A 32 -13.04 1.92 -5.74
C ASN A 32 -13.27 0.63 -4.94
N GLU A 33 -12.88 -0.52 -5.50
CA GLU A 33 -12.94 -1.80 -4.80
C GLU A 33 -12.04 -1.85 -3.58
N MET A 34 -10.86 -1.22 -3.67
CA MET A 34 -9.94 -1.14 -2.53
C MET A 34 -10.42 -0.19 -1.44
N ALA A 35 -11.01 0.96 -1.82
CA ALA A 35 -11.65 1.86 -0.86
C ALA A 35 -12.77 1.15 -0.07
N LEU A 36 -13.63 0.39 -0.76
CA LEU A 36 -14.68 -0.42 -0.14
C LEU A 36 -14.10 -1.50 0.78
N THR A 37 -13.05 -2.19 0.34
CA THR A 37 -12.35 -3.21 1.12
C THR A 37 -11.77 -2.63 2.41
N ALA A 38 -11.12 -1.47 2.32
CA ALA A 38 -10.58 -0.76 3.47
C ALA A 38 -11.67 -0.16 4.37
N ARG A 39 -12.92 -0.10 3.90
CA ARG A 39 -14.08 0.55 4.54
C ARG A 39 -13.88 2.04 4.75
N VAL A 40 -13.34 2.70 3.73
CA VAL A 40 -13.14 4.14 3.71
C VAL A 40 -13.79 4.75 2.49
N SER A 41 -14.01 6.06 2.52
CA SER A 41 -14.48 6.78 1.34
C SER A 41 -13.44 6.75 0.22
N ARG A 42 -13.87 6.98 -1.02
CA ARG A 42 -12.95 7.07 -2.16
C ARG A 42 -11.92 8.19 -1.98
N SER A 43 -12.32 9.35 -1.45
CA SER A 43 -11.40 10.47 -1.18
C SER A 43 -10.37 10.09 -0.13
N THR A 44 -10.78 9.45 0.96
CA THR A 44 -9.86 8.94 1.99
C THR A 44 -8.89 7.92 1.41
N TRP A 45 -9.33 7.02 0.53
CA TRP A 45 -8.43 6.06 -0.11
C TRP A 45 -7.33 6.76 -0.92
N PHE A 46 -7.66 7.76 -1.73
CA PHE A 46 -6.65 8.54 -2.45
C PHE A 46 -5.74 9.34 -1.54
N ASP A 47 -6.29 9.91 -0.46
CA ASP A 47 -5.51 10.56 0.59
C ASP A 47 -4.48 9.59 1.18
N ARG A 48 -4.87 8.37 1.53
CA ARG A 48 -3.95 7.31 2.02
C ARG A 48 -2.89 6.90 1.01
N LEU A 49 -3.20 6.90 -0.29
CA LEU A 49 -2.20 6.61 -1.32
C LEU A 49 -1.17 7.75 -1.50
N ASN A 50 -1.54 8.98 -1.14
CA ASN A 50 -0.63 10.13 -1.16
C ASN A 50 0.13 10.29 0.18
N HIS A 51 -0.52 9.88 1.28
CA HIS A 51 -0.07 9.97 2.67
C HIS A 51 -0.22 8.58 3.35
N PRO A 52 0.64 7.60 3.00
CA PRO A 52 0.52 6.23 3.50
C PRO A 52 0.74 6.09 5.01
N GLU A 53 1.39 7.06 5.66
CA GLU A 53 1.46 7.17 7.12
C GLU A 53 0.08 7.31 7.78
N GLY A 54 -0.92 7.77 7.04
CA GLY A 54 -2.30 7.86 7.50
C GLY A 54 -3.03 6.52 7.57
N PHE A 55 -2.49 5.46 6.96
CA PHE A 55 -3.14 4.16 6.98
C PHE A 55 -3.23 3.62 8.40
N THR A 56 -4.43 3.20 8.80
CA THR A 56 -4.59 2.48 10.05
C THR A 56 -4.18 1.02 9.88
N LEU A 57 -3.76 0.38 10.98
CA LEU A 57 -3.45 -1.06 10.96
C LEU A 57 -4.66 -1.90 10.52
N ALA A 58 -5.87 -1.48 10.86
CA ALA A 58 -7.10 -2.17 10.44
C ALA A 58 -7.32 -2.08 8.92
N GLU A 59 -7.07 -0.92 8.31
CA GLU A 59 -7.13 -0.73 6.86
C GLU A 59 -6.10 -1.63 6.16
N LEU A 60 -4.85 -1.61 6.60
CA LEU A 60 -3.77 -2.41 6.00
C LEU A 60 -4.01 -3.91 6.12
N ARG A 61 -4.57 -4.40 7.23
CA ARG A 61 -4.94 -5.82 7.39
C ARG A 61 -6.01 -6.25 6.37
N ARG A 62 -7.02 -5.41 6.12
CA ARG A 62 -8.05 -5.70 5.10
C ARG A 62 -7.48 -5.68 3.70
N VAL A 63 -6.62 -4.70 3.40
CA VAL A 63 -5.90 -4.60 2.12
C VAL A 63 -5.03 -5.85 1.91
N SER A 64 -4.24 -6.23 2.91
CA SER A 64 -3.41 -7.46 2.91
C SER A 64 -4.23 -8.71 2.57
N GLN A 65 -5.35 -8.92 3.25
CA GLN A 65 -6.24 -10.05 3.00
C GLN A 65 -6.82 -10.03 1.58
N LYS A 66 -7.25 -8.87 1.10
CA LYS A 66 -7.82 -8.71 -0.24
C LYS A 66 -6.78 -8.97 -1.34
N LEU A 67 -5.58 -8.43 -1.18
CA LEU A 67 -4.47 -8.58 -2.13
C LEU A 67 -3.81 -9.97 -2.05
N ARG A 68 -4.15 -10.78 -1.04
CA ARG A 68 -3.47 -12.05 -0.73
C ARG A 68 -1.97 -11.87 -0.53
N MET A 69 -1.58 -10.74 0.06
CA MET A 69 -0.19 -10.40 0.36
C MET A 69 -0.01 -10.28 1.87
N PRO A 70 1.03 -10.91 2.46
CA PRO A 70 1.33 -10.72 3.88
C PRO A 70 1.54 -9.24 4.21
N LEU A 71 1.14 -8.84 5.42
CA LEU A 71 1.21 -7.43 5.83
C LEU A 71 2.66 -6.92 5.85
N GLU A 72 3.60 -7.78 6.24
CA GLU A 72 5.04 -7.52 6.26
C GLU A 72 5.58 -7.24 4.85
N VAL A 73 5.00 -7.90 3.85
CA VAL A 73 5.27 -7.61 2.44
C VAL A 73 4.64 -6.28 2.07
N ILE A 74 3.44 -5.91 2.51
CA ILE A 74 2.94 -4.55 2.23
C ILE A 74 3.82 -3.47 2.87
N LEU A 75 4.30 -3.70 4.09
CA LEU A 75 5.06 -2.74 4.89
C LEU A 75 6.52 -2.55 4.48
N GLY A 76 7.01 -3.25 3.45
CA GLY A 76 8.42 -3.13 3.04
C GLY A 76 9.39 -4.03 3.80
N VAL A 77 8.92 -4.78 4.81
CA VAL A 77 9.78 -5.54 5.75
C VAL A 77 10.23 -6.88 5.17
N ALA A 78 9.35 -7.57 4.43
CA ALA A 78 9.65 -8.84 3.77
C ALA A 78 9.78 -8.65 2.24
N PRO A 79 10.54 -9.48 1.51
CA PRO A 79 10.60 -9.40 0.05
C PRO A 79 9.26 -9.78 -0.61
N LEU A 80 9.06 -9.42 -1.88
CA LEU A 80 7.89 -9.83 -2.69
C LEU A 80 7.93 -11.33 -3.09
N GLU A 81 9.09 -11.98 -2.93
CA GLU A 81 9.33 -13.40 -3.17
C GLU A 81 8.55 -14.24 -2.15
N GLY A 82 7.36 -14.74 -2.51
CA GLY A 82 6.54 -15.58 -1.63
C GLY A 82 5.03 -15.44 -1.78
N VAL A 83 4.54 -14.58 -2.68
CA VAL A 83 3.12 -14.51 -3.02
C VAL A 83 2.82 -15.57 -4.09
N SER A 84 2.62 -16.81 -3.66
CA SER A 84 2.20 -17.94 -4.51
C SER A 84 0.71 -18.20 -4.39
#